data_AF-V9IKX0-F1
#
_entry.id   AF-V9IKX0-F1
#
_cell.length_a   1.000
_cell.length_b   1.000
_cell.length_c   1.000
_cell.angle_alpha   90.00
_cell.angle_beta   90.00
_cell.angle_gamma   90.00
#
_symmetry.space_group_name_H-M   'P 1'
#
loop_
_entity.id
_entity.type
_entity.pdbx_description
1 polymer ?
#
loop_
_entity_poly.entity_id
_entity_poly.type
_entity_poly.pdbx_seq_one_letter_code
_entity_poly.pdbx_strand_id
1 'polypeptide(L)'
;MKQRILQEVEQTEQEEKCLLEYKQEMDLLMQEKMAHVEELRQIHADINAMEAVIKQAEEARNKARETAKLIHNNDYQPLKHDIDRMRREFLGLERLPELYETESDLISPE
;
A
#
# COMPACT_ATOMS: atom_id res chain seq x y z
N MET A 1 40.63 40.62 48.85
CA MET A 1 41.15 40.36 47.48
C MET A 1 41.36 38.86 47.23
N LYS A 2 42.18 38.16 48.01
CA LYS A 2 42.36 36.68 47.92
C LYS A 2 41.06 35.88 47.93
N GLN A 3 40.11 36.21 48.82
CA GLN A 3 38.81 35.51 48.90
C GLN A 3 37.95 35.69 47.65
N ARG A 4 37.96 36.87 47.03
CA ARG A 4 37.27 37.10 45.75
C ARG A 4 37.88 36.24 44.64
N ILE A 5 39.21 36.14 44.58
CA ILE A 5 39.90 35.27 43.61
C ILE A 5 39.47 33.81 43.79
N LEU A 6 39.40 33.33 45.04
CA LEU A 6 38.95 31.96 45.31
C LEU A 6 37.50 31.70 44.89
N GLN A 7 36.61 32.68 45.10
CA GLN A 7 35.22 32.59 44.67
C GLN A 7 35.10 32.56 43.13
N GLU A 8 35.85 33.39 42.41
CA GLU A 8 35.85 33.37 40.95
C GLU A 8 36.38 32.04 40.39
N VAL A 9 37.37 31.44 41.03
CA VAL A 9 37.89 30.11 40.66
C VAL A 9 36.83 29.04 40.87
N GLU A 10 36.20 29.00 42.05
CA GLU A 10 35.12 28.05 42.35
C GLU A 10 33.94 28.20 41.39
N GLN A 11 33.58 29.44 41.05
CA GLN A 11 32.52 29.73 40.10
C GLN A 11 32.86 29.26 38.68
N THR A 12 34.14 29.39 38.28
CA THR A 12 34.63 28.87 37.00
C THR A 12 34.58 27.34 36.95
N GLU A 13 34.99 26.67 38.02
CA GLU A 13 34.91 25.20 38.11
C GLU A 13 33.46 24.69 38.07
N GLN A 14 32.53 25.42 38.69
CA GLN A 14 31.11 25.08 38.62
C GLN A 14 30.55 25.28 37.21
N GLU A 15 30.90 26.38 36.54
CA GLU A 15 30.48 26.65 35.16
C GLU A 15 31.04 25.58 34.19
N GLU A 16 32.28 25.12 34.39
CA GLU A 16 32.87 24.06 33.58
C GLU A 16 32.08 22.74 33.67
N LYS A 17 31.58 22.40 34.87
CA LYS A 17 30.71 21.23 35.06
C LYS A 17 29.38 21.41 34.32
N CYS A 18 28.73 22.56 34.49
CA CYS A 18 27.47 22.85 33.78
C CYS A 18 27.65 22.78 32.26
N LEU A 19 28.75 23.34 31.73
CA LEU A 19 29.06 23.28 30.30
C LEU A 19 29.27 21.84 29.80
N LEU A 20 29.85 20.96 30.62
CA LEU A 20 29.99 19.56 30.27
C LEU A 20 28.63 18.85 30.20
N GLU A 21 27.76 19.10 31.18
CA GLU A 21 26.40 18.54 31.23
C GLU A 21 25.57 19.00 30.02
N TYR A 22 25.62 20.28 29.67
CA TYR A 22 24.90 20.79 28.50
C TYR A 22 25.38 20.20 27.18
N LYS A 23 26.70 19.95 27.05
CA LYS A 23 27.25 19.28 25.86
C LYS A 23 26.77 17.83 25.76
N GLN A 24 26.77 17.11 26.88
CA GLN A 24 26.26 15.73 26.92
C GLN A 24 24.77 15.67 26.59
N GLU A 25 23.96 16.57 27.16
CA GLU A 25 22.54 16.64 26.85
C GLU A 25 22.29 16.98 25.38
N MET A 26 23.09 17.89 24.81
CA MET A 26 23.02 18.21 23.37
C MET A 26 23.32 16.98 22.50
N ASP A 27 24.33 16.18 22.85
CA ASP A 27 24.68 14.97 22.12
C ASP A 27 23.54 13.92 22.18
N LEU A 28 22.89 13.78 23.34
CA LEU A 28 21.73 12.89 23.51
C LEU A 28 20.55 13.35 22.64
N LEU A 29 20.22 14.65 22.66
CA LEU A 29 19.17 15.22 21.81
C LEU A 29 19.46 15.03 20.32
N MET A 30 20.73 15.13 19.91
CA MET A 30 21.12 14.85 18.52
C MET A 30 20.93 13.37 18.16
N GLN A 31 21.24 12.45 19.07
CA GLN A 31 21.01 11.01 18.86
C GLN A 31 19.52 10.70 18.73
N GLU A 32 18.68 11.23 19.62
CA GLU A 32 17.23 11.05 19.58
C GLU A 32 16.63 11.60 18.28
N LYS A 33 17.05 12.80 17.88
CA LYS A 33 16.68 13.37 16.57
C LYS A 33 17.02 12.44 15.41
N MET A 34 18.22 11.84 15.42
CA MET A 34 18.64 10.91 14.37
C MET A 34 17.83 9.61 14.38
N ALA A 35 17.48 9.09 15.56
CA ALA A 35 16.59 7.93 15.69
C ALA A 35 15.23 8.21 15.05
N HIS A 36 14.61 9.36 15.32
CA HIS A 36 13.34 9.75 14.70
C HIS A 36 13.43 9.93 13.19
N VAL A 37 14.55 10.45 12.67
CA VAL A 37 14.75 10.55 11.21
C VAL A 37 14.79 9.17 10.57
N GLU A 38 15.41 8.19 11.21
CA GLU A 38 15.46 6.83 10.69
C GLU A 38 14.08 6.13 10.78
N GLU A 39 13.31 6.37 11.84
CA GLU A 39 11.91 5.90 11.93
C GLU A 39 11.06 6.45 10.79
N LEU A 40 11.17 7.75 10.50
CA LEU A 40 10.47 8.37 9.37
C LEU A 40 10.90 7.77 8.02
N ARG A 41 12.20 7.43 7.87
CA ARG A 41 12.72 6.77 6.68
C ARG A 41 12.11 5.38 6.50
N GLN A 42 11.96 4.62 7.59
CA GLN A 42 11.33 3.30 7.57
C GLN A 42 9.85 3.37 7.21
N ILE A 43 9.10 4.28 7.84
CA ILE A 43 7.68 4.52 7.49
C ILE A 43 7.54 4.85 6.01
N HIS A 44 8.43 5.70 5.46
CA HIS A 44 8.41 6.03 4.04
C HIS A 44 8.68 4.81 3.15
N ALA A 45 9.64 3.96 3.52
CA ALA A 45 9.92 2.72 2.80
C ALA A 45 8.71 1.76 2.82
N ASP A 46 8.05 1.63 3.97
CA ASP A 46 6.87 0.78 4.13
C ASP A 46 5.68 1.27 3.30
N ILE A 47 5.45 2.60 3.25
CA ILE A 47 4.44 3.21 2.38
C ILE A 47 4.71 2.86 0.93
N ASN A 48 5.94 3.05 0.45
CA ASN A 48 6.30 2.75 -0.94
C ASN A 48 6.11 1.25 -1.27
N ALA A 49 6.41 0.36 -0.31
CA ALA A 49 6.17 -1.07 -0.47
C ALA A 49 4.67 -1.37 -0.60
N MET A 50 3.84 -0.76 0.24
CA MET A 50 2.38 -0.90 0.18
C MET A 50 1.80 -0.36 -1.14
N GLU A 51 2.27 0.78 -1.63
CA GLU A 51 1.87 1.33 -2.93
C GLU A 51 2.19 0.37 -4.08
N ALA A 52 3.38 -0.26 -4.06
CA ALA A 52 3.76 -1.24 -5.05
C ALA A 52 2.85 -2.49 -5.02
N VAL A 53 2.50 -2.98 -3.83
CA VAL A 53 1.58 -4.12 -3.66
C VAL A 53 0.19 -3.79 -4.18
N ILE A 54 -0.34 -2.60 -3.87
CA ILE A 54 -1.65 -2.15 -4.36
C ILE A 54 -1.65 -2.12 -5.89
N LYS A 55 -0.64 -1.49 -6.50
CA LYS A 55 -0.51 -1.43 -7.95
C LYS A 55 -0.47 -2.82 -8.59
N GLN A 56 0.30 -3.73 -8.03
CA GLN A 56 0.38 -5.11 -8.53
C GLN A 56 -0.97 -5.83 -8.42
N ALA A 57 -1.70 -5.63 -7.32
CA ALA A 57 -3.03 -6.21 -7.13
C ALA A 57 -4.05 -5.65 -8.14
N GLU A 58 -4.01 -4.35 -8.41
CA GLU A 58 -4.87 -3.71 -9.42
C GLU A 58 -4.58 -4.25 -10.83
N GLU A 59 -3.30 -4.37 -11.20
CA GLU A 59 -2.89 -4.97 -12.47
C GLU A 59 -3.35 -6.43 -12.60
N ALA A 60 -3.22 -7.23 -11.52
CA ALA A 60 -3.69 -8.61 -11.50
C ALA A 60 -5.22 -8.69 -11.63
N ARG A 61 -5.96 -7.85 -10.90
CA ARG A 61 -7.42 -7.75 -11.02
C ARG A 61 -7.85 -7.41 -12.44
N ASN A 62 -7.20 -6.41 -13.06
CA ASN A 62 -7.51 -5.99 -14.42
C ASN A 62 -7.22 -7.12 -15.42
N LYS A 63 -6.09 -7.82 -15.30
CA LYS A 63 -5.78 -9.00 -16.14
C LYS A 63 -6.81 -10.12 -15.99
N ALA A 64 -7.23 -10.42 -14.77
CA ALA A 64 -8.26 -11.43 -14.51
C ALA A 64 -9.59 -11.03 -15.17
N ARG A 65 -9.98 -9.75 -15.06
CA ARG A 65 -11.19 -9.21 -15.70
C ARG A 65 -11.13 -9.30 -17.23
N GLU A 66 -10.02 -8.93 -17.85
CA GLU A 66 -9.85 -9.07 -19.30
C GLU A 66 -9.87 -10.53 -19.75
N THR A 67 -9.27 -11.43 -18.96
CA THR A 67 -9.34 -12.88 -19.23
C THR A 67 -10.78 -13.38 -19.17
N ALA A 68 -11.56 -12.96 -18.17
CA ALA A 68 -12.97 -13.31 -18.05
C ALA A 68 -13.79 -12.80 -19.26
N LYS A 69 -13.54 -11.57 -19.72
CA LYS A 69 -14.17 -11.03 -20.94
C LYS A 69 -13.82 -11.84 -22.18
N LEU A 70 -12.56 -12.24 -22.34
CA LEU A 70 -12.12 -13.06 -23.48
C LEU A 70 -12.81 -14.42 -23.49
N ILE A 71 -12.83 -15.13 -22.35
CA ILE A 71 -13.51 -16.43 -22.23
C ILE A 71 -15.01 -16.29 -22.51
N HIS A 72 -15.64 -15.26 -21.93
CA HIS A 72 -17.06 -15.00 -22.16
C HIS A 72 -17.36 -14.81 -23.66
N ASN A 73 -16.60 -13.94 -24.32
CA ASN A 73 -16.87 -13.56 -25.71
C ASN A 73 -16.46 -14.62 -26.73
N ASN A 74 -15.36 -15.33 -26.49
CA ASN A 74 -14.77 -16.23 -27.47
C ASN A 74 -15.21 -17.69 -27.32
N ASP A 75 -15.48 -18.13 -26.09
CA ASP A 75 -15.79 -19.54 -25.81
C ASP A 75 -17.26 -19.71 -25.41
N TYR A 76 -17.70 -18.95 -24.42
CA TYR A 76 -19.04 -19.11 -23.85
C TYR A 76 -20.15 -18.65 -24.81
N GLN A 77 -20.05 -17.45 -25.39
CA GLN A 77 -21.09 -16.93 -26.29
C GLN A 77 -21.27 -17.79 -27.57
N PRO A 78 -20.20 -18.24 -28.26
CA PRO A 78 -20.35 -19.16 -29.39
C PRO A 78 -20.93 -20.51 -28.99
N LEU A 79 -20.48 -21.09 -27.88
CA LEU A 79 -21.04 -22.35 -27.38
C LEU A 79 -22.52 -22.23 -27.04
N LYS A 80 -22.92 -21.12 -26.40
CA LYS A 80 -24.32 -20.79 -26.12
C LYS A 80 -25.13 -20.71 -27.41
N HIS A 81 -24.60 -20.06 -28.45
CA HIS A 81 -25.23 -20.00 -29.77
C HIS A 81 -25.37 -21.39 -30.41
N ASP A 82 -24.35 -22.23 -30.32
CA ASP A 82 -24.37 -23.59 -30.86
C ASP A 82 -25.41 -24.47 -30.16
N ILE A 83 -25.53 -24.40 -28.83
CA ILE A 83 -26.57 -25.10 -28.05
C ILE A 83 -27.96 -24.67 -28.51
N ASP A 84 -28.16 -23.36 -28.65
CA ASP A 84 -29.41 -22.78 -29.09
C ASP A 84 -29.80 -23.20 -30.51
N ARG A 85 -28.80 -23.29 -31.41
CA ARG A 85 -28.95 -23.83 -32.76
C ARG A 85 -29.36 -25.30 -32.70
N MET A 86 -28.66 -26.12 -31.90
CA MET A 86 -28.98 -27.54 -31.75
C MET A 86 -30.41 -27.78 -31.26
N ARG A 87 -30.84 -27.03 -30.25
CA ARG A 87 -32.20 -27.13 -29.68
C ARG A 87 -33.27 -26.81 -30.71
N ARG A 88 -33.09 -25.75 -31.49
CA ARG A 88 -34.10 -25.30 -32.46
C ARG A 88 -34.10 -26.14 -33.73
N GLU A 89 -32.93 -26.40 -34.31
CA GLU A 89 -32.84 -27.04 -35.63
C GLU A 89 -33.01 -28.55 -35.58
N PHE A 90 -32.58 -29.22 -34.49
CA PHE A 90 -32.59 -30.69 -34.42
C PHE A 90 -33.66 -31.24 -33.48
N LEU A 91 -34.08 -30.46 -32.46
CA LEU A 91 -35.05 -30.90 -31.47
C LEU A 91 -36.40 -30.16 -31.56
N GLY A 92 -36.49 -29.09 -32.36
CA GLY A 92 -37.70 -28.26 -32.46
C GLY A 92 -38.09 -27.54 -31.16
N LEU A 93 -37.15 -27.43 -30.22
CA LEU A 93 -37.36 -26.79 -28.92
C LEU A 93 -37.02 -25.30 -28.99
N GLU A 94 -37.65 -24.51 -28.12
CA GLU A 94 -37.30 -23.10 -27.94
C GLU A 94 -35.92 -22.93 -27.29
N ARG A 95 -35.38 -21.70 -27.39
CA ARG A 95 -34.13 -21.28 -26.72
C ARG A 95 -34.21 -21.55 -25.23
N LEU A 96 -33.08 -21.83 -24.60
CA LEU A 96 -33.07 -22.09 -23.16
C LEU A 96 -33.25 -20.77 -22.38
N PRO A 97 -34.35 -20.55 -21.63
CA PRO A 97 -34.65 -19.24 -21.02
C PRO A 97 -33.67 -18.86 -19.90
N GLU A 98 -33.30 -19.82 -19.05
CA GLU A 98 -32.44 -19.64 -17.88
C GLU A 98 -31.04 -19.08 -18.24
N LEU A 99 -30.53 -19.40 -19.44
CA LEU A 99 -29.23 -18.94 -19.94
C LEU A 99 -29.19 -17.42 -20.23
N TYR A 100 -30.34 -16.75 -20.38
CA TYR A 100 -30.43 -15.34 -20.76
C TYR A 100 -30.90 -14.43 -19.62
N GLU A 101 -31.50 -14.99 -18.56
CA GLU A 101 -31.98 -14.22 -17.40
C GLU A 101 -30.87 -13.95 -16.37
N THR A 102 -29.81 -14.77 -16.35
CA THR A 102 -28.66 -14.61 -15.41
C THR A 102 -27.56 -13.67 -15.93
N GLU A 103 -27.69 -13.12 -17.14
CA GLU A 103 -26.64 -12.32 -17.81
C GLU A 103 -26.58 -10.85 -17.35
N SER A 104 -27.57 -10.35 -16.59
CA SER A 104 -27.51 -8.97 -16.09
C SER A 104 -26.41 -8.86 -15.03
N ASP A 105 -25.31 -8.20 -15.40
CA ASP A 105 -24.31 -7.57 -14.53
C ASP A 105 -23.10 -8.38 -14.03
N LEU A 106 -22.80 -9.56 -14.59
CA LEU A 106 -21.55 -10.26 -14.22
C LEU A 106 -20.28 -9.61 -14.80
N ILE A 107 -20.41 -8.81 -15.86
CA ILE A 107 -19.30 -8.15 -16.57
C ILE A 107 -19.65 -6.69 -16.94
N SER A 108 -20.58 -6.06 -16.21
CA SER A 108 -20.85 -4.63 -16.42
C SER A 108 -19.63 -3.80 -15.96
N PRO A 109 -19.25 -2.75 -16.70
CA PRO A 109 -18.32 -1.75 -16.21
C PRO A 109 -19.05 -0.78 -15.29
N GLU A 110 -18.59 -0.67 -14.05
CA GLU A 110 -18.44 0.68 -13.49
C GLU A 110 -17.37 1.44 -14.29
#